data_AF-A0A529SUA7-F1
#
_entry.id   AF-A0A529SUA7-F1
#
_cell.length_a   1.000
_cell.length_b   1.000
_cell.length_c   1.000
_cell.angle_alpha   90.00
_cell.angle_beta   90.00
_cell.angle_gamma   90.00
#
_symmetry.space_group_name_H-M   'P 1'
#
loop_
_entity.id
_entity.type
_entity.pdbx_description
1 polymer ?
#
loop_
_entity_poly.entity_id
_entity_poly.type
_entity_poly.pdbx_seq_one_letter_code
_entity_poly.pdbx_strand_id
1 'polypeptide(L)'
;MLQGLRLQRLPSVQPGIALAMRALAIAIVVLAASIALLVAGEDPLALGAQLVSATFSSTFGMEDFGLLVIPLILTGLSVAIGQQIGTWNIGAEGQFLLGAFAATAVGLFVPGPAWLILPLIIAAGALGGVVWIL
;
A
#
# COMPACT_ATOMS: atom_id res chain seq x y z
N MET A 1 -28.43 -27.31 7.44
CA MET A 1 -27.51 -26.55 6.56
C MET A 1 -26.41 -25.77 7.29
N LEU A 2 -26.31 -25.79 8.64
CA LEU A 2 -25.31 -25.01 9.41
C LEU A 2 -24.18 -25.85 10.06
N GLN A 3 -24.03 -27.13 9.69
CA GLN A 3 -23.05 -28.05 10.32
C GLN A 3 -21.58 -27.84 9.87
N GLY A 4 -21.28 -26.81 9.06
CA GLY A 4 -19.94 -26.58 8.49
C GLY A 4 -19.11 -25.45 9.11
N LEU A 5 -19.68 -24.64 10.03
CA LEU A 5 -18.96 -23.51 10.61
C LEU A 5 -18.02 -23.98 11.73
N ARG A 6 -16.78 -24.32 11.37
CA ARG A 6 -15.71 -24.62 12.32
C ARG A 6 -14.92 -23.34 12.58
N LEU A 7 -15.01 -22.80 13.80
CA LEU A 7 -14.15 -21.70 14.24
C LEU A 7 -12.72 -22.23 14.36
N GLN A 8 -11.91 -21.95 13.34
CA GLN A 8 -10.49 -22.29 13.33
C GLN A 8 -9.69 -21.06 13.74
N ARG A 9 -8.90 -21.17 14.81
CA ARG A 9 -7.95 -20.12 15.16
C ARG A 9 -6.87 -20.10 14.10
N LEU A 10 -6.75 -18.98 13.38
CA LEU A 10 -5.66 -18.79 12.45
C LEU A 10 -4.33 -18.82 13.22
N PRO A 11 -3.29 -19.48 12.69
CA PRO A 11 -1.97 -19.48 13.30
C PRO A 11 -1.49 -18.03 13.46
N SER A 12 -1.48 -17.52 14.69
CA SER A 12 -0.98 -16.19 15.00
C SER A 12 0.44 -16.32 15.54
N VAL A 13 1.40 -15.72 14.85
CA VAL A 13 2.76 -15.56 15.39
C VAL A 13 2.68 -14.78 16.70
N GLN A 14 3.53 -15.11 17.67
CA GLN A 14 3.61 -14.35 18.92
C GLN A 14 3.84 -12.86 18.59
N PRO A 15 3.06 -11.91 19.15
CA PRO A 15 3.13 -10.51 18.78
C PRO A 15 4.54 -9.90 18.86
N GLY A 16 5.33 -10.30 19.86
CA GLY A 16 6.72 -9.83 20.01
C GLY A 16 7.63 -10.27 18.85
N ILE A 17 7.49 -11.51 18.39
CA ILE A 17 8.24 -12.02 17.22
C ILE A 17 7.80 -11.27 15.96
N ALA A 18 6.49 -11.06 15.77
CA ALA A 18 5.97 -10.32 14.62
C ALA A 18 6.49 -8.87 14.58
N LEU A 19 6.55 -8.20 15.74
CA LEU A 19 7.12 -6.85 15.85
C LEU A 19 8.62 -6.84 15.57
N ALA A 20 9.36 -7.78 16.15
CA ALA A 20 10.81 -7.90 15.92
C ALA A 20 11.14 -8.12 14.44
N MET A 21 10.39 -8.98 13.75
CA MET A 21 10.57 -9.23 12.31
C MET A 21 10.29 -7.98 11.47
N ARG A 22 9.26 -7.19 11.82
CA ARG A 22 8.95 -5.91 11.14
C ARG A 22 10.05 -4.88 11.37
N ALA A 23 10.53 -4.74 12.60
CA ALA A 23 11.63 -3.83 12.93
C ALA A 23 12.92 -4.24 12.19
N LEU A 24 13.23 -5.54 12.14
CA LEU A 24 14.36 -6.06 11.38
C LEU A 24 14.24 -5.76 9.88
N ALA A 25 13.06 -5.96 9.29
CA ALA A 25 12.82 -5.64 7.88
C ALA A 25 13.06 -4.15 7.59
N ILE A 26 12.55 -3.26 8.45
CA ILE A 26 12.77 -1.81 8.33
C ILE A 26 14.26 -1.48 8.44
N ALA A 27 14.97 -2.06 9.41
CA ALA A 27 16.40 -1.84 9.60
C ALA A 27 17.22 -2.27 8.38
N ILE A 28 16.90 -3.42 7.78
CA ILE A 28 17.55 -3.92 6.56
C ILE A 28 17.34 -2.95 5.40
N VAL A 29 16.11 -2.48 5.18
CA VAL A 29 15.80 -1.54 4.09
C VAL A 29 16.51 -0.21 4.29
N VAL A 30 16.52 0.33 5.52
CA VAL A 30 17.23 1.59 5.84
C VAL A 30 18.73 1.41 5.62
N LEU A 31 19.31 0.29 6.04
CA LEU A 31 20.73 -0.01 5.82
C LEU A 31 21.06 -0.10 4.33
N ALA A 32 20.25 -0.84 3.55
CA ALA A 32 20.45 -0.97 2.11
C ALA A 32 20.35 0.38 1.39
N ALA A 33 19.36 1.21 1.73
CA ALA A 33 19.23 2.57 1.21
C ALA A 33 20.42 3.44 1.58
N SER A 34 20.89 3.35 2.83
CA SER A 34 22.05 4.11 3.31
C SER A 34 23.33 3.71 2.57
N ILE A 35 23.55 2.42 2.34
CA ILE A 35 24.68 1.93 1.54
C ILE A 35 24.61 2.48 0.12
N ALA A 36 23.43 2.45 -0.51
CA ALA A 36 23.26 2.98 -1.86
C ALA A 36 23.59 4.49 -1.95
N LEU A 37 23.17 5.27 -0.95
CA LEU A 37 23.50 6.70 -0.87
C LEU A 37 25.00 6.93 -0.68
N LEU A 38 25.65 6.16 0.19
CA LEU A 38 27.10 6.24 0.38
C LEU A 38 27.88 5.91 -0.90
N VAL A 39 27.43 4.90 -1.66
CA VAL A 39 28.01 4.55 -2.96
C VAL A 39 27.81 5.68 -3.98
N ALA A 40 26.70 6.43 -3.89
CA ALA A 40 26.44 7.60 -4.71
C ALA A 40 27.23 8.85 -4.28
N GLY A 41 27.99 8.78 -3.17
CA GLY A 41 28.75 9.91 -2.61
C GLY A 41 27.92 10.87 -1.76
N GLU A 42 26.70 10.47 -1.38
CA GLU A 42 25.78 11.27 -0.59
C GLU A 42 25.81 10.86 0.90
N ASP A 43 25.55 11.81 1.80
CA ASP A 43 25.40 11.54 3.24
C ASP A 43 23.98 11.04 3.56
N PRO A 44 23.80 9.76 3.98
CA PRO A 44 22.49 9.20 4.29
C PRO A 44 21.79 9.89 5.45
N LEU A 45 22.53 10.38 6.44
CA LEU A 45 21.93 11.01 7.62
C LEU A 45 21.39 12.40 7.26
N ALA A 46 22.16 13.18 6.50
CA ALA A 46 21.73 14.48 6.01
C ALA A 46 20.52 14.36 5.08
N LEU A 47 20.54 13.44 4.11
CA LEU A 47 19.40 13.20 3.22
C LEU A 47 18.18 12.65 3.95
N GLY A 48 18.37 11.75 4.92
CA GLY A 48 17.29 11.24 5.76
C GLY A 48 16.61 12.34 6.56
N ALA A 49 17.38 13.26 7.15
CA ALA A 49 16.84 14.41 7.87
C ALA A 49 16.10 15.39 6.93
N GLN A 50 16.63 15.60 5.72
CA GLN A 50 15.95 16.40 4.70
C GLN A 50 14.64 15.75 4.25
N LEU A 51 14.60 14.44 4.03
CA LEU A 51 13.40 13.71 3.65
C LEU A 51 12.30 13.82 4.72
N VAL A 52 12.66 13.61 5.99
CA VAL A 52 11.71 13.74 7.11
C VAL A 52 11.19 15.17 7.20
N SER A 53 12.07 16.17 7.14
CA SER A 53 11.63 17.56 7.20
C SER A 53 10.78 17.96 5.99
N ALA A 54 11.15 17.59 4.77
CA ALA A 54 10.36 17.86 3.56
C ALA A 54 8.96 17.24 3.62
N THR A 55 8.86 16.02 4.14
CA THR A 55 7.60 15.28 4.27
C THR A 55 6.66 15.94 5.28
N PHE A 56 7.16 16.28 6.48
CA PHE A 56 6.30 16.71 7.58
C PHE A 56 6.19 18.23 7.76
N SER A 57 7.01 19.03 7.08
CA SER A 57 6.99 20.50 7.24
C SER A 57 6.04 21.23 6.29
N SER A 58 5.41 20.53 5.35
CA SER A 58 4.51 21.16 4.37
C SER A 58 3.28 20.31 4.09
N THR A 59 2.18 20.98 3.72
CA THR A 59 0.95 20.30 3.27
C THR A 59 1.22 19.43 2.04
N PHE A 60 1.99 19.96 1.08
CA PHE A 60 2.37 19.23 -0.12
C PHE A 60 3.16 17.95 0.19
N GLY A 61 4.13 18.02 1.12
CA GLY A 61 4.89 16.85 1.56
C GLY A 61 4.00 15.77 2.21
N MET A 62 2.99 16.19 2.98
CA MET A 62 2.04 15.26 3.58
C MET A 62 1.08 14.65 2.55
N GLU A 63 0.67 15.42 1.54
CA GLU A 63 -0.13 14.93 0.41
C GLU A 63 0.63 13.88 -0.39
N ASP A 64 1.89 14.16 -0.75
CA ASP A 64 2.77 13.26 -1.49
C ASP A 64 3.05 11.97 -0.69
N PHE A 65 3.28 12.10 0.62
CA PHE A 65 3.37 10.96 1.52
C PHE A 65 2.10 10.11 1.53
N GLY A 66 0.93 10.74 1.56
CA GLY A 66 -0.36 10.06 1.47
C GLY A 66 -0.55 9.32 0.15
N LEU A 67 -0.16 9.94 -0.97
CA LEU A 67 -0.24 9.34 -2.31
C LEU A 67 0.60 8.07 -2.43
N LEU A 68 1.72 7.98 -1.71
CA LEU A 68 2.57 6.79 -1.67
C LEU A 68 2.12 5.75 -0.63
N VAL A 69 1.81 6.17 0.60
CA VAL A 69 1.60 5.25 1.72
C VAL A 69 0.23 4.57 1.67
N ILE A 70 -0.82 5.29 1.28
CA ILE A 70 -2.18 4.74 1.21
C ILE A 70 -2.23 3.49 0.30
N PRO A 71 -1.76 3.54 -0.96
CA PRO A 71 -1.82 2.36 -1.83
C PRO A 71 -0.94 1.21 -1.34
N LEU A 72 0.24 1.49 -0.77
CA LEU A 72 1.11 0.46 -0.19
C LEU A 72 0.45 -0.27 1.00
N ILE A 73 -0.24 0.46 1.88
CA ILE A 73 -0.98 -0.13 2.99
C ILE A 73 -2.15 -0.97 2.47
N LEU A 74 -2.93 -0.44 1.52
CA LEU A 74 -4.12 -1.13 1.00
C LEU A 74 -3.76 -2.39 0.20
N THR A 75 -2.69 -2.35 -0.60
CA THR A 75 -2.18 -3.53 -1.32
C THR A 75 -1.61 -4.57 -0.36
N GLY A 76 -0.84 -4.16 0.65
CA GLY A 76 -0.38 -5.07 1.70
C GLY A 76 -1.54 -5.71 2.47
N LEU A 77 -2.59 -4.93 2.77
CA LEU A 77 -3.79 -5.40 3.45
C LEU A 77 -4.57 -6.41 2.60
N SER A 78 -4.71 -6.19 1.28
CA SER A 78 -5.42 -7.12 0.40
C SER A 78 -4.75 -8.50 0.36
N VAL A 79 -3.42 -8.53 0.34
CA VAL A 79 -2.63 -9.78 0.41
C VAL A 79 -2.73 -10.41 1.81
N ALA A 80 -2.68 -9.63 2.88
CA ALA A 80 -2.80 -10.12 4.25
C ALA A 80 -4.17 -10.77 4.52
N ILE A 81 -5.26 -10.18 4.03
CA ILE A 81 -6.61 -10.76 4.14
C ILE A 81 -6.71 -12.06 3.34
N GLY A 82 -6.18 -12.09 2.11
CA GLY A 82 -6.16 -13.31 1.29
C GLY A 82 -5.50 -14.48 2.02
N GLN A 83 -4.31 -14.24 2.60
CA GLN A 83 -3.57 -15.25 3.36
C GLN A 83 -4.32 -15.74 4.61
N GLN A 84 -5.10 -14.87 5.27
CA GLN A 84 -5.90 -15.27 6.43
C GLN A 84 -7.01 -16.26 6.07
N ILE A 85 -7.55 -16.20 4.86
CA ILE A 85 -8.61 -17.12 4.40
C ILE A 85 -8.06 -18.30 3.59
N GLY A 86 -6.74 -18.51 3.58
CA GLY A 86 -6.08 -19.61 2.86
C GLY A 86 -6.01 -19.41 1.34
N THR A 87 -6.20 -18.18 0.86
CA THR A 87 -6.07 -17.81 -0.55
C THR A 87 -4.77 -17.04 -0.78
N TRP A 88 -4.18 -17.19 -1.95
CA TRP A 88 -2.94 -16.52 -2.30
C TRP A 88 -3.20 -15.44 -3.35
N ASN A 89 -3.06 -14.16 -2.96
CA ASN A 89 -3.29 -13.02 -3.87
C ASN A 89 -1.99 -12.63 -4.60
N ILE A 90 -1.77 -13.21 -5.79
CA ILE A 90 -0.60 -12.91 -6.65
C ILE A 90 -0.75 -11.56 -7.34
N GLY A 91 -2.00 -11.16 -7.64
CA GLY A 91 -2.28 -10.06 -8.56
C GLY A 91 -2.31 -8.68 -7.93
N ALA A 92 -1.94 -8.51 -6.66
CA ALA A 92 -2.13 -7.25 -5.94
C ALA A 92 -1.54 -6.02 -6.64
N GLU A 93 -0.34 -6.16 -7.24
CA GLU A 93 0.29 -5.09 -8.02
C GLU A 93 -0.54 -4.73 -9.26
N GLY A 94 -0.98 -5.73 -10.02
CA GLY A 94 -1.81 -5.49 -11.20
C GLY A 94 -3.22 -5.00 -10.89
N GLN A 95 -3.81 -5.43 -9.76
CA GLN A 95 -5.07 -4.89 -9.25
C GLN A 95 -4.93 -3.41 -8.94
N PHE A 96 -3.82 -3.01 -8.31
CA PHE A 96 -3.52 -1.61 -8.04
C PHE A 96 -3.32 -0.82 -9.34
N LEU A 97 -2.51 -1.32 -10.28
CA LEU A 97 -2.23 -0.63 -11.54
C LEU A 97 -3.48 -0.48 -12.41
N LEU A 98 -4.27 -1.53 -12.60
CA LEU A 98 -5.50 -1.47 -13.42
C LEU A 98 -6.59 -0.65 -12.73
N GLY A 99 -6.68 -0.73 -11.40
CA GLY A 99 -7.55 0.14 -10.60
C GLY A 99 -7.17 1.61 -10.73
N ALA A 100 -5.88 1.94 -10.59
CA ALA A 100 -5.37 3.30 -10.76
C ALA A 100 -5.64 3.84 -12.17
N PHE A 101 -5.46 3.01 -13.20
CA PHE A 101 -5.79 3.35 -14.57
C PHE A 101 -7.29 3.68 -14.75
N ALA A 102 -8.18 2.80 -14.27
CA ALA A 102 -9.63 3.00 -14.37
C ALA A 102 -10.10 4.24 -13.59
N ALA A 103 -9.60 4.43 -12.37
CA ALA A 103 -9.85 5.61 -11.54
C ALA A 103 -9.40 6.91 -12.24
N THR A 104 -8.21 6.90 -12.85
CA THR A 104 -7.66 8.04 -13.59
C THR A 104 -8.49 8.33 -14.85
N ALA A 105 -8.89 7.31 -15.58
CA ALA A 105 -9.74 7.48 -16.77
C ALA A 105 -11.06 8.16 -16.42
N VAL A 106 -11.71 7.77 -15.32
CA VAL A 106 -12.92 8.46 -14.84
C VAL A 106 -12.62 9.90 -14.44
N GLY A 107 -11.57 10.13 -13.66
CA GLY A 107 -11.21 11.48 -13.20
C GLY A 107 -10.85 12.45 -14.32
N LEU A 108 -10.30 11.97 -15.44
CA LEU A 108 -9.92 12.81 -16.58
C LEU A 108 -11.03 13.01 -17.60
N PHE A 109 -11.83 11.98 -17.87
CA PHE A 109 -12.74 11.98 -19.03
C PHE A 109 -14.22 12.07 -18.68
N VAL A 110 -14.62 11.87 -17.41
CA VAL A 110 -16.02 11.99 -17.01
C VAL A 110 -16.29 13.37 -16.41
N PRO A 111 -17.06 14.24 -17.08
CA PRO A 111 -17.40 15.54 -16.54
C PRO A 111 -18.50 15.43 -15.47
N GLY A 112 -18.41 16.26 -14.43
CA GLY A 112 -19.44 16.33 -13.40
C GLY A 112 -18.97 17.06 -12.14
N PRO A 113 -19.88 17.32 -11.20
CA PRO A 113 -19.50 17.91 -9.93
C PRO A 113 -18.70 16.92 -9.06
N ALA A 114 -17.78 17.45 -8.25
CA ALA A 114 -16.86 16.62 -7.46
C ALA A 114 -17.57 15.58 -6.56
N TRP A 115 -18.72 15.91 -5.98
CA TRP A 115 -19.47 14.99 -5.13
C TRP A 115 -19.96 13.73 -5.86
N LEU A 116 -20.10 13.78 -7.19
CA LEU A 116 -20.46 12.64 -8.02
C LEU A 116 -19.23 11.92 -8.58
N ILE A 117 -18.24 12.69 -9.04
CA ILE A 117 -17.03 12.14 -9.66
C ILE A 117 -16.18 11.38 -8.64
N LEU A 118 -16.07 11.86 -7.40
CA LEU A 118 -15.24 11.20 -6.37
C LEU A 118 -15.71 9.75 -6.07
N PRO A 119 -17.01 9.48 -5.80
CA PRO A 119 -17.51 8.11 -5.68
C PRO A 119 -17.28 7.27 -6.95
N LEU A 120 -17.43 7.85 -8.14
CA LEU A 120 -17.24 7.13 -9.40
C LEU A 120 -15.77 6.72 -9.61
N ILE A 121 -14.81 7.57 -9.25
CA ILE A 121 -13.37 7.24 -9.28
C ILE A 121 -13.09 6.03 -8.38
N ILE A 122 -13.64 6.03 -7.16
CA ILE A 122 -13.47 4.91 -6.21
C ILE A 122 -14.07 3.62 -6.78
N ALA A 123 -15.30 3.70 -7.31
CA ALA A 123 -15.98 2.55 -7.90
C ALA A 123 -15.23 2.00 -9.12
N ALA A 124 -14.77 2.87 -10.01
CA ALA A 124 -14.00 2.48 -11.19
C ALA A 124 -12.66 1.84 -10.80
N GLY A 125 -11.97 2.38 -9.80
CA GLY A 125 -10.74 1.79 -9.28
C GLY A 125 -10.95 0.40 -8.69
N ALA A 126 -12.00 0.23 -7.90
CA ALA A 126 -12.37 -1.09 -7.35
C ALA A 126 -12.71 -2.09 -8.46
N LEU A 127 -13.50 -1.68 -9.46
CA LEU A 127 -13.87 -2.52 -10.60
C LEU A 127 -12.66 -2.87 -11.47
N GLY A 128 -11.75 -1.92 -11.73
CA GLY A 128 -10.51 -2.17 -12.44
C GLY A 128 -9.65 -3.20 -11.72
N GLY A 129 -9.54 -3.09 -10.39
CA GLY A 129 -8.86 -4.10 -9.57
C GLY A 129 -9.52 -5.49 -9.67
N VAL A 130 -10.85 -5.58 -9.63
CA VAL A 130 -11.56 -6.86 -9.81
C VAL A 130 -11.29 -7.46 -11.19
N VAL A 131 -11.39 -6.66 -12.25
CA VAL A 131 -11.21 -7.11 -13.64
C VAL A 131 -9.81 -7.70 -13.87
N TRP A 132 -8.78 -7.23 -13.17
CA TRP A 132 -7.42 -7.76 -13.31
C TRP A 132 -7.30 -9.25 -12.94
N ILE A 133 -8.07 -9.71 -11.95
CA ILE A 133 -7.92 -11.05 -11.36
C ILE A 133 -9.04 -12.03 -11.76
N LEU A 134 -10.02 -11.57 -12.56
CA LEU A 134 -11.03 -12.44 -13.19
C LEU A 134 -10.41 -13.23 -14.35
#